data_AF-A0A2G9SKG5-F1
#
_entry.id   AF-A0A2G9SKG5-F1
#
_cell.length_a   1.000
_cell.length_b   1.000
_cell.length_c   1.000
_cell.angle_alpha   90.00
_cell.angle_beta   90.00
_cell.angle_gamma   90.00
#
_symmetry.space_group_name_H-M   'P 1'
#
loop_
_entity.id
_entity.type
_entity.pdbx_description
1 polymer ?
#
loop_
_entity_poly.entity_id
_entity_poly.type
_entity_poly.pdbx_seq_one_letter_code
_entity_poly.pdbx_strand_id
1 'polypeptide(L)'
;HNETWMLCNCTMARCLENNTVEIIELKCEPPPKIKCASGLEPIAVPDDDLCCWHWECDCVCMGWGDPHYITFDGTYYSYQGNCTYTLVEEITKKIDNFGVYIDNYDCAARDRVSCPRDIIVRHESQTIRIALKTPMPISLQVSVNNEIVATPYKKYGVTVYRSGINYVVEIPELGANITYNGMDFSVKLPYRLFGHNTQGQCGTCTNNQTDDCLTKSGEIISNCEVMADTWVVEDPRKPTCGSLKPTNPPKVTEAPCKPSPLCELILGTTFQQCHKALPPEHFYQACNFDSCHVPNSNIECSSLQQYAQLCADSGVCIQWRDKASECPITCPSHKVYNACGAAVPQTCQSTPEEIEEMKDDKRMVEGCFCPFGTKPFSPAVDVCVSTCGLKNFDCV
;
A
#
# COMPACT_ATOMS: atom_id res chain seq x y z
N HIS A 1 -22.95 27.19 -31.56
CA HIS A 1 -23.01 28.40 -30.72
C HIS A 1 -23.52 28.02 -29.33
N ASN A 2 -22.62 27.69 -28.42
CA ASN A 2 -22.74 27.76 -26.94
C ASN A 2 -21.47 27.14 -26.32
N GLU A 3 -20.31 27.42 -26.90
CA GLU A 3 -19.06 26.82 -26.45
C GLU A 3 -18.63 27.49 -25.13
N THR A 4 -18.21 26.68 -24.17
CA THR A 4 -17.72 27.12 -22.87
C THR A 4 -16.29 26.64 -22.68
N TRP A 5 -15.45 27.46 -22.06
CA TRP A 5 -14.10 27.07 -21.68
C TRP A 5 -13.69 27.73 -20.36
N MET A 6 -12.86 27.03 -19.59
CA MET A 6 -12.32 27.53 -18.33
C MET A 6 -11.22 28.57 -18.58
N LEU A 7 -11.22 29.60 -17.76
CA LEU A 7 -10.17 30.60 -17.59
C LEU A 7 -9.53 30.41 -16.19
N CYS A 8 -8.59 31.28 -15.82
CA CYS A 8 -7.95 31.24 -14.51
C CYS A 8 -8.90 31.68 -13.37
N ASN A 9 -8.55 31.33 -12.12
CA ASN A 9 -9.24 31.79 -10.91
C ASN A 9 -10.76 31.52 -10.92
N CYS A 10 -11.18 30.28 -11.21
CA CYS A 10 -12.60 29.92 -11.14
C CYS A 10 -13.50 30.76 -12.06
N THR A 11 -13.02 31.16 -13.24
CA THR A 11 -13.85 31.86 -14.22
C THR A 11 -14.06 31.00 -15.45
N MET A 12 -15.28 30.97 -15.97
CA MET A 12 -15.64 30.28 -17.20
C MET A 12 -16.09 31.31 -18.23
N ALA A 13 -15.61 31.18 -19.46
CA ALA A 13 -16.09 31.96 -20.57
C ALA A 13 -17.14 31.17 -21.36
N ARG A 14 -18.21 31.86 -21.79
CA ARG A 14 -19.27 31.31 -22.64
C ARG A 14 -19.42 32.16 -23.89
N CYS A 15 -19.29 31.54 -25.06
CA CYS A 15 -19.49 32.21 -26.34
C CYS A 15 -20.99 32.37 -26.64
N LEU A 16 -21.43 33.61 -26.74
CA LEU A 16 -22.77 34.02 -27.17
C LEU A 16 -22.77 34.32 -28.68
N GLU A 17 -23.96 34.51 -29.26
CA GLU A 17 -24.08 34.96 -30.64
C GLU A 17 -23.43 36.35 -30.86
N ASN A 18 -23.08 36.67 -32.11
CA ASN A 18 -22.42 37.94 -32.49
C ASN A 18 -21.04 38.20 -31.85
N ASN A 19 -20.20 37.18 -31.69
CA ASN A 19 -18.82 37.31 -31.15
C ASN A 19 -18.77 37.93 -29.74
N THR A 20 -19.83 37.78 -28.94
CA THR A 20 -19.86 38.25 -27.55
C THR A 20 -19.46 37.11 -26.62
N VAL A 21 -18.58 37.36 -25.65
CA VAL A 21 -18.19 36.38 -24.64
C VAL A 21 -18.69 36.84 -23.29
N GLU A 22 -19.41 35.98 -22.60
CA GLU A 22 -19.82 36.19 -21.21
C GLU A 22 -18.79 35.52 -20.29
N ILE A 23 -18.38 36.23 -19.23
CA ILE A 23 -17.49 35.71 -18.20
C ILE A 23 -18.32 35.43 -16.96
N ILE A 24 -18.27 34.19 -16.50
CA ILE A 24 -19.03 33.68 -15.35
C ILE A 24 -18.02 33.32 -14.28
N GLU A 25 -18.14 33.95 -13.11
CA GLU A 25 -17.39 33.55 -11.93
C GLU A 25 -18.08 32.34 -11.28
N LEU A 26 -17.37 31.21 -11.25
CA LEU A 26 -17.82 29.99 -10.60
C LEU A 26 -17.54 30.12 -9.10
N LYS A 27 -18.59 29.96 -8.30
CA LYS A 27 -18.46 29.83 -6.85
C LYS A 27 -18.39 28.35 -6.51
N CYS A 28 -17.27 27.90 -5.95
CA CYS A 28 -17.17 26.57 -5.38
C CYS A 28 -17.70 26.59 -3.95
N GLU A 29 -18.76 25.83 -3.70
CA GLU A 29 -19.22 25.49 -2.35
C GLU A 29 -18.79 24.04 -2.07
N PRO A 30 -17.82 23.82 -1.17
CA PRO A 30 -17.38 22.48 -0.81
C PRO A 30 -18.53 21.55 -0.41
N PRO A 31 -18.61 20.33 -0.98
CA PRO A 31 -19.61 19.37 -0.57
C PRO A 31 -19.38 18.92 0.89
N PRO A 32 -20.45 18.49 1.59
CA PRO A 32 -20.30 17.91 2.92
C PRO A 32 -19.40 16.67 2.86
N LYS A 33 -18.57 16.50 3.89
CA LYS A 33 -17.65 15.36 4.00
C LYS A 33 -18.42 14.05 4.06
N ILE A 34 -18.07 13.12 3.17
CA ILE A 34 -18.65 11.78 3.12
C ILE A 34 -18.01 10.86 4.15
N LYS A 35 -18.63 9.71 4.42
CA LYS A 35 -18.05 8.65 5.23
C LYS A 35 -17.68 7.47 4.32
N CYS A 36 -16.42 7.05 4.37
CA CYS A 36 -15.98 5.87 3.65
C CYS A 36 -16.38 4.59 4.38
N ALA A 37 -16.82 3.58 3.64
CA ALA A 37 -17.12 2.24 4.16
C ALA A 37 -15.89 1.61 4.80
N SER A 38 -14.70 1.89 4.24
CA SER A 38 -13.41 1.46 4.77
C SER A 38 -13.07 2.04 6.15
N GLY A 39 -13.78 3.08 6.58
CA GLY A 39 -13.48 3.83 7.79
C GLY A 39 -12.29 4.79 7.65
N LEU A 40 -11.64 4.83 6.48
CA LEU A 40 -10.61 5.81 6.15
C LEU A 40 -11.23 7.21 5.98
N GLU A 41 -10.42 8.24 6.21
CA GLU A 41 -10.81 9.62 5.92
C GLU A 41 -10.88 9.83 4.39
N PRO A 42 -11.96 10.43 3.86
CA PRO A 42 -12.03 10.75 2.44
C PRO A 42 -11.02 11.84 2.08
N ILE A 43 -10.61 11.84 0.82
CA ILE A 43 -9.69 12.83 0.25
C ILE A 43 -10.45 13.86 -0.58
N ALA A 44 -9.96 15.09 -0.61
CA ALA A 44 -10.47 16.13 -1.50
C ALA A 44 -9.80 15.99 -2.88
N VAL A 45 -10.61 15.80 -3.92
CA VAL A 45 -10.16 15.63 -5.30
C VAL A 45 -10.66 16.81 -6.14
N PRO A 46 -9.77 17.54 -6.84
CA PRO A 46 -10.18 18.61 -7.73
C PRO A 46 -11.09 18.10 -8.85
N ASP A 47 -12.12 18.88 -9.18
CA ASP A 47 -12.97 18.63 -10.34
C ASP A 47 -12.23 18.93 -11.65
N ASP A 48 -12.77 18.46 -12.78
CA ASP A 48 -12.21 18.70 -14.12
C ASP A 48 -12.06 20.19 -14.47
N ASP A 49 -12.87 21.05 -13.83
CA ASP A 49 -12.82 22.49 -14.02
C ASP A 49 -11.67 23.17 -13.23
N LEU A 50 -10.97 22.40 -12.37
CA LEU A 50 -9.91 22.84 -11.44
C LEU A 50 -10.30 23.99 -10.52
N CYS A 51 -11.58 24.33 -10.47
CA CYS A 51 -12.13 25.39 -9.65
C CYS A 51 -12.73 24.82 -8.37
N CYS A 52 -13.47 23.71 -8.48
CA CYS A 52 -14.09 23.06 -7.35
C CYS A 52 -13.47 21.69 -7.06
N TRP A 53 -13.99 21.02 -6.05
CA TRP A 53 -13.50 19.74 -5.59
C TRP A 53 -14.62 18.95 -4.90
N HIS A 54 -14.50 17.62 -4.92
CA HIS A 54 -15.40 16.71 -4.23
C HIS A 54 -14.63 15.75 -3.32
N TRP A 55 -15.37 15.05 -2.45
CA TRP A 55 -14.79 14.03 -1.60
C TRP A 55 -14.81 12.67 -2.29
N GLU A 56 -13.67 11.99 -2.31
CA GLU A 56 -13.55 10.60 -2.76
C GLU A 56 -13.07 9.70 -1.62
N CYS A 57 -13.48 8.43 -1.68
CA CYS A 57 -12.96 7.38 -0.82
C CYS A 57 -11.97 6.53 -1.63
N ASP A 58 -10.69 6.85 -1.52
CA ASP A 58 -9.62 6.11 -2.19
C ASP A 58 -9.65 4.62 -1.82
N CYS A 59 -9.29 3.79 -2.79
CA CYS A 59 -9.26 2.34 -2.65
C CYS A 59 -7.93 1.94 -1.98
N VAL A 60 -7.94 1.58 -0.69
CA VAL A 60 -6.75 1.09 0.02
C VAL A 60 -6.97 -0.33 0.52
N CYS A 61 -6.29 -1.29 -0.10
CA CYS A 61 -6.27 -2.69 0.29
C CYS A 61 -4.96 -2.99 1.01
N MET A 62 -5.00 -3.87 2.01
CA MET A 62 -3.84 -4.22 2.82
C MET A 62 -3.87 -5.71 3.15
N GLY A 63 -2.68 -6.30 3.30
CA GLY A 63 -2.53 -7.59 3.97
C GLY A 63 -1.24 -7.63 4.78
N TRP A 64 -1.28 -8.27 5.95
CA TRP A 64 -0.15 -8.30 6.88
C TRP A 64 -0.12 -9.61 7.67
N GLY A 65 1.09 -10.01 8.06
CA GLY A 65 1.34 -11.24 8.83
C GLY A 65 1.05 -12.57 8.12
N ASP A 66 0.14 -12.59 7.14
CA ASP A 66 -0.54 -13.77 6.54
C ASP A 66 -1.13 -14.65 7.65
N PRO A 67 -2.38 -14.36 8.05
CA PRO A 67 -3.47 -14.41 7.07
C PRO A 67 -4.32 -13.16 6.91
N HIS A 68 -3.95 -11.99 7.44
CA HIS A 68 -4.91 -10.87 7.59
C HIS A 68 -5.02 -10.01 6.33
N TYR A 69 -6.25 -9.74 5.89
CA TYR A 69 -6.56 -8.88 4.73
C TYR A 69 -7.66 -7.87 5.08
N ILE A 70 -7.57 -6.68 4.47
CA ILE A 70 -8.64 -5.68 4.42
C ILE A 70 -8.84 -5.30 2.94
N THR A 71 -10.08 -5.45 2.45
CA THR A 71 -10.49 -5.03 1.09
C THR A 71 -10.50 -3.51 0.93
N PHE A 72 -10.66 -3.02 -0.30
CA PHE A 72 -10.74 -1.59 -0.59
C PHE A 72 -11.86 -0.87 0.18
N ASP A 73 -12.99 -1.55 0.42
CA ASP A 73 -14.14 -1.00 1.15
C ASP A 73 -14.15 -1.37 2.65
N GLY A 74 -13.10 -2.02 3.14
CA GLY A 74 -12.86 -2.25 4.58
C GLY A 74 -13.34 -3.58 5.13
N THR A 75 -13.74 -4.54 4.31
CA THR A 75 -14.07 -5.89 4.77
C THR A 75 -12.80 -6.59 5.23
N TYR A 76 -12.73 -6.88 6.53
CA TYR A 76 -11.68 -7.69 7.13
C TYR A 76 -11.98 -9.18 6.98
N TYR A 77 -11.00 -9.93 6.50
CA TYR A 77 -11.07 -11.39 6.44
C TYR A 77 -9.67 -12.00 6.59
N SER A 78 -9.63 -13.29 6.88
CA SER A 78 -8.38 -14.05 6.94
C SER A 78 -8.33 -15.07 5.83
N TYR A 79 -7.16 -15.26 5.20
CA TYR A 79 -6.98 -16.24 4.13
C TYR A 79 -5.58 -16.87 4.17
N GLN A 80 -5.50 -18.20 4.15
CA GLN A 80 -4.24 -18.97 4.14
C GLN A 80 -4.13 -19.84 2.89
N GLY A 81 -3.79 -19.21 1.77
CA GLY A 81 -3.54 -19.90 0.51
C GLY A 81 -2.05 -19.94 0.16
N ASN A 82 -1.55 -21.04 -0.41
CA ASN A 82 -0.13 -21.22 -0.76
C ASN A 82 0.17 -21.10 -2.28
N CYS A 83 -0.75 -20.47 -3.00
CA CYS A 83 -0.68 -20.25 -4.45
C CYS A 83 -0.32 -18.81 -4.81
N THR A 84 -0.33 -18.50 -6.10
CA THR A 84 -0.39 -17.12 -6.57
C THR A 84 -1.84 -16.70 -6.69
N TYR A 85 -2.18 -15.52 -6.18
CA TYR A 85 -3.53 -14.99 -6.17
C TYR A 85 -3.60 -13.59 -6.77
N THR A 86 -4.72 -13.30 -7.44
CA THR A 86 -5.05 -11.95 -7.88
C THR A 86 -5.48 -11.10 -6.69
N LEU A 87 -4.70 -10.08 -6.35
CA LEU A 87 -5.11 -9.06 -5.38
C LEU A 87 -6.08 -8.09 -6.05
N VAL A 88 -5.71 -7.54 -7.20
CA VAL A 88 -6.59 -6.67 -7.98
C VAL A 88 -6.31 -6.76 -9.48
N GLU A 89 -7.37 -6.85 -10.26
CA GLU A 89 -7.43 -6.61 -11.70
C GLU A 89 -8.63 -5.72 -12.02
N GLU A 90 -8.67 -5.18 -13.25
CA GLU A 90 -9.84 -4.45 -13.72
C GLU A 90 -11.00 -5.39 -14.08
N ILE A 91 -12.24 -5.00 -13.75
CA ILE A 91 -13.46 -5.67 -14.25
C ILE A 91 -13.55 -5.45 -15.77
N THR A 92 -13.58 -4.19 -16.17
CA THR A 92 -13.48 -3.75 -17.56
C THR A 92 -12.06 -3.28 -17.81
N LYS A 93 -11.31 -4.03 -18.61
CA LYS A 93 -9.91 -3.72 -18.95
C LYS A 93 -9.83 -2.41 -19.73
N LYS A 94 -9.40 -1.34 -19.07
CA LYS A 94 -9.15 -0.02 -19.68
C LYS A 94 -7.65 0.24 -19.79
N ILE A 95 -6.86 -0.33 -18.89
CA ILE A 95 -5.42 -0.18 -18.79
C ILE A 95 -4.78 -1.46 -19.34
N ASP A 96 -3.80 -1.32 -20.23
CA ASP A 96 -3.15 -2.47 -20.82
C ASP A 96 -2.39 -3.26 -19.73
N ASN A 97 -2.75 -4.54 -19.59
CA ASN A 97 -2.08 -5.49 -18.70
C ASN A 97 -1.87 -5.01 -17.24
N PHE A 98 -2.79 -4.22 -16.68
CA PHE A 98 -2.74 -3.85 -15.27
C PHE A 98 -3.21 -4.99 -14.35
N GLY A 99 -2.45 -5.25 -13.29
CA GLY A 99 -2.87 -6.16 -12.22
C GLY A 99 -1.82 -6.30 -11.12
N VAL A 100 -2.28 -6.55 -9.90
CA VAL A 100 -1.43 -6.82 -8.73
C VAL A 100 -1.74 -8.21 -8.20
N TYR A 101 -0.69 -8.97 -7.90
CA TYR A 101 -0.77 -10.35 -7.49
C TYR A 101 0.16 -10.61 -6.32
N ILE A 102 -0.20 -11.57 -5.49
CA ILE A 102 0.62 -12.05 -4.38
C ILE A 102 0.93 -13.52 -4.57
N ASP A 103 2.20 -13.89 -4.44
CA ASP A 103 2.65 -15.28 -4.40
C ASP A 103 2.88 -15.68 -2.96
N ASN A 104 2.17 -16.68 -2.46
CA ASN A 104 2.32 -17.18 -1.09
C ASN A 104 2.93 -18.58 -1.07
N TYR A 105 3.56 -19.00 0.02
CA TYR A 105 4.14 -20.34 0.13
C TYR A 105 4.00 -20.92 1.54
N ASP A 106 4.00 -22.25 1.64
CA ASP A 106 4.00 -22.92 2.95
C ASP A 106 5.33 -22.65 3.66
N CYS A 107 5.30 -21.82 4.69
CA CYS A 107 6.47 -21.42 5.47
C CYS A 107 6.62 -22.21 6.79
N ALA A 108 5.59 -22.95 7.22
CA ALA A 108 5.63 -23.81 8.40
C ALA A 108 5.45 -25.30 8.07
N ALA A 109 6.30 -26.15 8.65
CA ALA A 109 6.37 -27.57 8.33
C ALA A 109 5.21 -28.44 8.87
N ARG A 110 4.41 -27.95 9.83
CA ARG A 110 3.38 -28.77 10.52
C ARG A 110 1.96 -28.24 10.39
N ASP A 111 1.77 -26.92 10.35
CA ASP A 111 0.44 -26.31 10.45
C ASP A 111 -0.05 -25.63 9.15
N ARG A 112 0.65 -25.84 8.03
CA ARG A 112 0.33 -25.24 6.71
C ARG A 112 0.12 -23.71 6.77
N VAL A 113 0.89 -23.03 7.61
CA VAL A 113 0.93 -21.56 7.63
C VAL A 113 1.50 -21.09 6.31
N SER A 114 0.72 -20.24 5.64
CA SER A 114 1.17 -19.56 4.43
C SER A 114 1.90 -18.27 4.80
N CYS A 115 2.91 -17.92 4.01
CA CYS A 115 3.58 -16.64 4.10
C CYS A 115 3.67 -16.01 2.70
N PRO A 116 3.72 -14.67 2.59
CA PRO A 116 4.00 -14.00 1.35
C PRO A 116 5.43 -14.31 0.88
N ARG A 117 5.57 -14.58 -0.40
CA ARG A 117 6.84 -14.81 -1.08
C ARG A 117 7.20 -13.62 -1.96
N ASP A 118 6.28 -13.26 -2.84
CA ASP A 118 6.50 -12.25 -3.86
C ASP A 118 5.27 -11.35 -3.99
N ILE A 119 5.47 -10.05 -4.23
CA ILE A 119 4.44 -9.21 -4.86
C ILE A 119 4.80 -9.00 -6.33
N ILE A 120 3.78 -9.11 -7.18
CA ILE A 120 3.92 -9.00 -8.64
C ILE A 120 2.97 -7.90 -9.12
N VAL A 121 3.53 -6.91 -9.81
CA VAL A 121 2.76 -5.81 -10.43
C VAL A 121 2.96 -5.91 -11.94
N ARG A 122 1.86 -5.94 -12.69
CA ARG A 122 1.86 -5.86 -14.15
C ARG A 122 1.32 -4.50 -14.57
N HIS A 123 1.96 -3.93 -15.58
CA HIS A 123 1.52 -2.70 -16.24
C HIS A 123 2.12 -2.63 -17.64
N GLU A 124 1.28 -2.53 -18.66
CA GLU A 124 1.66 -2.56 -20.08
C GLU A 124 2.63 -3.73 -20.38
N SER A 125 3.84 -3.42 -20.86
CA SER A 125 4.89 -4.37 -21.21
C SER A 125 5.76 -4.82 -20.02
N GLN A 126 5.48 -4.35 -18.80
CA GLN A 126 6.30 -4.60 -17.62
C GLN A 126 5.63 -5.55 -16.63
N THR A 127 6.38 -6.54 -16.18
CA THR A 127 6.08 -7.37 -15.00
C THR A 127 7.16 -7.12 -13.96
N ILE A 128 6.82 -6.36 -12.93
CA ILE A 128 7.66 -6.09 -11.77
C ILE A 128 7.39 -7.18 -10.75
N ARG A 129 8.44 -7.79 -10.21
CA ARG A 129 8.35 -8.75 -9.13
C ARG A 129 9.34 -8.38 -8.04
N ILE A 130 8.84 -8.16 -6.83
CA ILE A 130 9.65 -8.01 -5.62
C ILE A 130 9.54 -9.34 -4.88
N ALA A 131 10.60 -10.14 -4.93
CA ALA A 131 10.61 -11.53 -4.47
C ALA A 131 11.48 -11.73 -3.24
N LEU A 132 11.10 -12.68 -2.39
CA LEU A 132 11.89 -13.14 -1.26
C LEU A 132 13.21 -13.77 -1.75
N LYS A 133 14.34 -13.16 -1.36
CA LYS A 133 15.69 -13.65 -1.62
C LYS A 133 16.22 -14.48 -0.47
N THR A 134 16.07 -14.02 0.77
CA THR A 134 16.42 -14.76 2.00
C THR A 134 15.33 -14.62 3.04
N PRO A 135 14.93 -15.69 3.76
CA PRO A 135 13.85 -15.63 4.74
C PRO A 135 14.26 -15.06 6.11
N MET A 136 15.51 -15.24 6.54
CA MET A 136 16.01 -14.71 7.82
C MET A 136 17.49 -14.26 7.72
N PRO A 137 17.80 -12.97 7.91
CA PRO A 137 16.84 -11.86 7.88
C PRO A 137 16.12 -11.79 6.52
N ILE A 138 14.90 -11.24 6.51
CA ILE A 138 14.16 -11.03 5.27
C ILE A 138 14.98 -10.10 4.37
N SER A 139 15.31 -10.58 3.18
CA SER A 139 15.84 -9.73 2.12
C SER A 139 15.07 -10.00 0.83
N LEU A 140 14.76 -8.93 0.10
CA LEU A 140 14.01 -8.98 -1.14
C LEU A 140 14.88 -8.60 -2.32
N GLN A 141 14.49 -9.06 -3.51
CA GLN A 141 15.10 -8.73 -4.78
C GLN A 141 14.04 -8.25 -5.77
N VAL A 142 14.35 -7.17 -6.50
CA VAL A 142 13.49 -6.64 -7.55
C VAL A 142 13.93 -7.21 -8.89
N SER A 143 12.96 -7.66 -9.68
CA SER A 143 13.13 -8.00 -11.08
C SER A 143 12.05 -7.35 -11.93
N VAL A 144 12.39 -7.00 -13.17
CA VAL A 144 11.46 -6.49 -14.18
C VAL A 144 11.61 -7.38 -15.40
N ASN A 145 10.51 -7.96 -15.89
CA ASN A 145 10.50 -8.88 -17.03
C ASN A 145 11.51 -10.04 -16.88
N ASN A 146 11.60 -10.59 -15.66
CA ASN A 146 12.53 -11.65 -15.24
C ASN A 146 14.03 -11.25 -15.22
N GLU A 147 14.37 -9.98 -15.43
CA GLU A 147 15.73 -9.47 -15.25
C GLU A 147 15.87 -8.79 -13.90
N ILE A 148 16.91 -9.12 -13.13
CA ILE A 148 17.19 -8.48 -11.84
C ILE A 148 17.62 -7.03 -12.09
N VAL A 149 17.00 -6.09 -11.39
CA VAL A 149 17.30 -4.66 -11.49
C VAL A 149 17.72 -4.08 -10.15
N ALA A 150 18.54 -3.02 -10.20
CA ALA A 150 18.81 -2.19 -9.02
C ALA A 150 17.66 -1.20 -8.80
N THR A 151 17.47 -0.76 -7.56
CA THR A 151 16.55 0.33 -7.22
C THR A 151 17.33 1.62 -6.93
N PRO A 152 16.79 2.81 -7.23
CA PRO A 152 15.51 3.03 -7.89
C PRO A 152 15.54 2.62 -9.38
N TYR A 153 14.47 1.99 -9.85
CA TYR A 153 14.20 1.70 -11.25
C TYR A 153 13.13 2.67 -11.75
N LYS A 154 13.33 3.31 -12.91
CA LYS A 154 12.34 4.21 -13.53
C LYS A 154 12.33 4.04 -15.04
N LYS A 155 11.28 3.43 -15.59
CA LYS A 155 11.14 3.20 -17.04
C LYS A 155 9.68 2.97 -17.40
N TYR A 156 9.28 3.42 -18.59
CA TYR A 156 7.94 3.25 -19.17
C TYR A 156 6.80 3.46 -18.14
N GLY A 157 6.76 4.64 -17.52
CA GLY A 157 5.71 5.01 -16.57
C GLY A 157 5.76 4.34 -15.19
N VAL A 158 6.67 3.38 -14.95
CA VAL A 158 6.79 2.69 -13.65
C VAL A 158 8.04 3.14 -12.91
N THR A 159 7.90 3.40 -11.61
CA THR A 159 9.01 3.64 -10.68
C THR A 159 9.01 2.58 -9.58
N VAL A 160 10.17 1.99 -9.28
CA VAL A 160 10.35 1.07 -8.15
C VAL A 160 11.49 1.56 -7.27
N TYR A 161 11.26 1.78 -5.98
CA TYR A 161 12.26 2.31 -5.06
C TYR A 161 12.08 1.78 -3.64
N ARG A 162 13.02 2.11 -2.75
CA ARG A 162 12.91 1.81 -1.32
C ARG A 162 12.45 3.03 -0.56
N SER A 163 11.46 2.86 0.31
CA SER A 163 10.92 3.87 1.22
C SER A 163 10.84 3.26 2.62
N GLY A 164 11.74 3.66 3.51
CA GLY A 164 11.86 3.03 4.83
C GLY A 164 12.18 1.53 4.74
N ILE A 165 11.37 0.70 5.40
CA ILE A 165 11.43 -0.78 5.30
C ILE A 165 10.77 -1.35 4.03
N ASN A 166 9.97 -0.55 3.32
CA ASN A 166 9.17 -1.00 2.19
C ASN A 166 9.91 -0.87 0.87
N TYR A 167 9.63 -1.78 -0.06
CA TYR A 167 9.74 -1.50 -1.49
C TYR A 167 8.42 -0.88 -1.96
N VAL A 168 8.51 0.10 -2.84
CA VAL A 168 7.36 0.82 -3.40
C VAL A 168 7.40 0.69 -4.92
N VAL A 169 6.27 0.29 -5.52
CA VAL A 169 5.99 0.39 -6.95
C VAL A 169 4.98 1.51 -7.16
N GLU A 170 5.37 2.54 -7.90
CA GLU A 170 4.49 3.66 -8.29
C GLU A 170 4.25 3.65 -9.79
N ILE A 171 2.99 3.86 -10.17
CA ILE A 171 2.58 4.09 -11.56
C ILE A 171 1.87 5.46 -11.58
N PRO A 172 2.62 6.57 -11.76
CA PRO A 172 2.10 7.92 -11.52
C PRO A 172 0.88 8.29 -12.38
N GLU A 173 0.83 7.83 -13.63
CA GLU A 173 -0.31 8.09 -14.52
C GLU A 173 -1.62 7.45 -14.01
N LEU A 174 -1.51 6.35 -13.28
CA LEU A 174 -2.64 5.67 -12.64
C LEU A 174 -2.84 6.12 -11.19
N GLY A 175 -1.93 6.93 -10.63
CA GLY A 175 -1.87 7.22 -9.20
C GLY A 175 -1.71 5.97 -8.31
N ALA A 176 -1.31 4.83 -8.88
CA ALA A 176 -1.21 3.56 -8.16
C ALA A 176 0.07 3.54 -7.31
N ASN A 177 -0.05 3.14 -6.04
CA ASN A 177 1.06 2.96 -5.11
C ASN A 177 0.93 1.59 -4.43
N ILE A 178 1.94 0.74 -4.62
CA ILE A 178 1.99 -0.60 -4.05
C ILE A 178 3.22 -0.69 -3.14
N THR A 179 3.01 -1.03 -1.87
CA THR A 179 4.10 -1.25 -0.91
C THR A 179 4.22 -2.73 -0.56
N TYR A 180 5.45 -3.21 -0.35
CA TYR A 180 5.71 -4.56 0.12
C TYR A 180 7.04 -4.63 0.88
N ASN A 181 7.04 -5.26 2.05
CA ASN A 181 8.25 -5.43 2.88
C ASN A 181 8.68 -6.89 3.06
N GLY A 182 7.99 -7.84 2.42
CA GLY A 182 8.22 -9.28 2.56
C GLY A 182 7.14 -9.98 3.37
N MET A 183 6.49 -9.28 4.30
CA MET A 183 5.42 -9.81 5.16
C MET A 183 4.11 -9.07 4.98
N ASP A 184 4.17 -7.75 4.79
CA ASP A 184 3.00 -6.90 4.66
C ASP A 184 3.01 -6.20 3.31
N PHE A 185 1.82 -5.96 2.76
CA PHE A 185 1.61 -5.20 1.55
C PHE A 185 0.46 -4.20 1.70
N SER A 186 0.51 -3.14 0.90
CA SER A 186 -0.63 -2.27 0.65
C SER A 186 -0.74 -1.97 -0.84
N VAL A 187 -1.98 -1.90 -1.33
CA VAL A 187 -2.32 -1.47 -2.68
C VAL A 187 -3.25 -0.26 -2.55
N LYS A 188 -2.77 0.91 -2.96
CA LYS A 188 -3.55 2.15 -3.00
C LYS A 188 -3.84 2.53 -4.44
N LEU A 189 -5.11 2.67 -4.77
CA LEU A 189 -5.61 3.07 -6.09
C LEU A 189 -6.59 4.25 -5.95
N PRO A 190 -6.52 5.27 -6.81
CA PRO A 190 -7.42 6.40 -6.75
C PRO A 190 -8.83 6.04 -7.23
N TYR A 191 -9.84 6.44 -6.46
CA TYR A 191 -11.25 6.12 -6.77
C TYR A 191 -11.67 6.67 -8.14
N ARG A 192 -11.29 7.90 -8.50
CA ARG A 192 -11.53 8.48 -9.83
C ARG A 192 -11.14 7.60 -11.03
N LEU A 193 -10.16 6.70 -10.90
CA LEU A 193 -9.71 5.82 -12.01
C LEU A 193 -10.19 4.38 -11.86
N PHE A 194 -10.26 3.87 -10.63
CA PHE A 194 -10.53 2.45 -10.35
C PHE A 194 -11.89 2.18 -9.70
N GLY A 195 -12.62 3.22 -9.30
CA GLY A 195 -13.95 3.13 -8.72
C GLY A 195 -14.90 2.31 -9.59
N HIS A 196 -15.61 1.37 -8.96
CA HIS A 196 -16.51 0.41 -9.61
C HIS A 196 -15.85 -0.47 -10.69
N ASN A 197 -14.52 -0.55 -10.76
CA ASN A 197 -13.80 -1.28 -11.80
C ASN A 197 -12.72 -2.23 -11.26
N THR A 198 -12.72 -2.58 -9.97
CA THR A 198 -11.76 -3.54 -9.39
C THR A 198 -12.41 -4.89 -9.07
N GLN A 199 -11.64 -5.96 -9.20
CA GLN A 199 -11.99 -7.32 -8.78
C GLN A 199 -10.73 -8.06 -8.32
N GLY A 200 -10.87 -9.03 -7.42
CA GLY A 200 -9.76 -9.77 -6.82
C GLY A 200 -9.95 -9.94 -5.32
N GLN A 201 -8.91 -10.39 -4.63
CA GLN A 201 -8.92 -10.52 -3.17
C GLN A 201 -9.04 -9.18 -2.43
N CYS A 202 -8.62 -8.07 -3.04
CA CYS A 202 -8.85 -6.72 -2.52
C CYS A 202 -10.31 -6.24 -2.67
N GLY A 203 -11.19 -7.07 -3.26
CA GLY A 203 -12.59 -6.75 -3.44
C GLY A 203 -12.87 -5.70 -4.52
N THR A 204 -14.08 -5.19 -4.46
CA THR A 204 -14.60 -4.10 -5.27
C THR A 204 -14.27 -2.77 -4.60
N CYS A 205 -14.03 -1.72 -5.39
CA CYS A 205 -13.88 -0.36 -4.87
C CYS A 205 -15.13 0.44 -5.19
N THR A 206 -16.20 0.19 -4.42
CA THR A 206 -17.53 0.76 -4.64
C THR A 206 -17.99 1.60 -3.46
N ASN A 207 -17.16 1.70 -2.41
CA ASN A 207 -17.49 2.25 -1.11
C ASN A 207 -18.65 1.47 -0.44
N ASN A 208 -18.71 0.15 -0.66
CA ASN A 208 -19.74 -0.73 -0.13
C ASN A 208 -19.25 -2.16 0.15
N GLN A 209 -19.14 -2.50 1.44
CA GLN A 209 -18.68 -3.82 1.90
C GLN A 209 -19.56 -5.01 1.45
N THR A 210 -20.81 -4.79 1.03
CA THR A 210 -21.70 -5.91 0.68
C THR A 210 -21.34 -6.61 -0.63
N ASP A 211 -20.53 -5.97 -1.48
CA ASP A 211 -20.10 -6.53 -2.77
C ASP A 211 -18.61 -6.91 -2.83
N ASP A 212 -17.88 -6.74 -1.73
CA ASP A 212 -16.44 -7.02 -1.62
C ASP A 212 -16.06 -8.46 -1.98
N CYS A 213 -16.85 -9.45 -1.52
CA CYS A 213 -16.54 -10.86 -1.76
C CYS A 213 -17.05 -11.33 -3.13
N LEU A 214 -16.64 -10.63 -4.19
CA LEU A 214 -16.89 -10.98 -5.59
C LEU A 214 -15.96 -12.11 -6.05
N THR A 215 -16.53 -13.25 -6.42
CA THR A 215 -15.80 -14.41 -6.96
C THR A 215 -15.38 -14.21 -8.41
N LYS A 216 -14.39 -14.98 -8.87
CA LYS A 216 -13.92 -14.96 -10.27
C LYS A 216 -15.01 -15.30 -11.31
N SER A 217 -16.09 -15.99 -10.90
CA SER A 217 -17.26 -16.26 -11.75
C SER A 217 -18.29 -15.12 -11.79
N GLY A 218 -18.08 -14.05 -11.03
CA GLY A 218 -18.99 -12.89 -10.96
C GLY A 218 -20.10 -13.01 -9.92
N GLU A 219 -20.04 -14.00 -9.01
CA GLU A 219 -20.99 -14.16 -7.92
C GLU A 219 -20.50 -13.44 -6.67
N ILE A 220 -21.37 -12.66 -6.02
CA ILE A 220 -21.13 -12.06 -4.71
C ILE A 220 -21.57 -13.07 -3.64
N ILE A 221 -20.63 -13.47 -2.77
CA ILE A 221 -20.90 -14.40 -1.67
C ILE A 221 -20.68 -13.73 -0.31
N SER A 222 -21.10 -14.35 0.78
CA SER A 222 -20.95 -13.76 2.12
C SER A 222 -19.61 -14.01 2.80
N ASN A 223 -18.77 -14.90 2.25
CA ASN A 223 -17.50 -15.29 2.86
C ASN A 223 -16.31 -14.97 1.93
N CYS A 224 -15.53 -13.96 2.30
CA CYS A 224 -14.36 -13.52 1.55
C CYS A 224 -13.21 -14.55 1.54
N GLU A 225 -13.10 -15.43 2.54
CA GLU A 225 -12.13 -16.54 2.56
C GLU A 225 -12.44 -17.54 1.42
N VAL A 226 -13.72 -17.86 1.21
CA VAL A 226 -14.16 -18.72 0.10
C VAL A 226 -14.01 -18.00 -1.24
N MET A 227 -14.23 -16.67 -1.28
CA MET A 227 -14.02 -15.87 -2.49
C MET A 227 -12.54 -15.87 -2.89
N ALA A 228 -11.64 -15.76 -1.91
CA ALA A 228 -10.21 -15.69 -2.11
C ALA A 228 -9.65 -16.93 -2.82
N ASP A 229 -10.21 -18.11 -2.55
CA ASP A 229 -9.89 -19.36 -3.26
C ASP A 229 -10.21 -19.33 -4.76
N THR A 230 -11.15 -18.49 -5.19
CA THR A 230 -11.54 -18.39 -6.60
C THR A 230 -10.56 -17.57 -7.42
N TRP A 231 -9.73 -16.74 -6.77
CA TRP A 231 -8.78 -15.83 -7.40
C TRP A 231 -7.38 -16.42 -7.62
N VAL A 232 -7.28 -17.74 -7.70
CA VAL A 232 -6.02 -18.43 -8.05
C VAL A 232 -5.59 -18.07 -9.47
N VAL A 233 -4.31 -17.76 -9.60
CA VAL A 233 -3.60 -17.60 -10.88
C VAL A 233 -2.92 -18.92 -11.23
N GLU A 234 -3.03 -19.33 -12.50
CA GLU A 234 -2.29 -20.48 -12.99
C GLU A 234 -0.78 -20.19 -12.96
N ASP A 235 -0.06 -20.91 -12.09
CA ASP A 235 1.40 -20.90 -12.03
C ASP A 235 1.94 -22.30 -12.33
N PRO A 236 2.67 -22.49 -13.45
CA PRO A 236 3.32 -23.76 -13.78
C PRO A 236 4.26 -24.28 -12.68
N ARG A 237 4.77 -23.39 -11.83
CA ARG A 237 5.63 -23.73 -10.68
C ARG A 237 4.83 -24.30 -9.50
N LYS A 238 3.51 -24.13 -9.49
CA LYS A 238 2.58 -24.59 -8.45
C LYS A 238 1.39 -25.38 -9.05
N PRO A 239 1.65 -26.56 -9.66
CA PRO A 239 0.63 -27.31 -10.39
C PRO A 239 -0.54 -27.81 -9.53
N THR A 240 -0.39 -27.84 -8.20
CA THR A 240 -1.42 -28.26 -7.25
C THR A 240 -2.50 -27.20 -6.99
N CYS A 241 -2.26 -25.95 -7.40
CA CYS A 241 -3.15 -24.81 -7.12
C CYS A 241 -4.48 -24.85 -7.90
N GLY A 242 -4.58 -25.62 -8.99
CA GLY A 242 -5.80 -25.77 -9.79
C GLY A 242 -6.79 -26.84 -9.31
N SER A 243 -6.56 -27.46 -8.15
CA SER A 243 -7.41 -28.55 -7.62
C SER A 243 -7.73 -28.40 -6.13
N LEU A 244 -7.54 -27.19 -5.59
CA LEU A 244 -7.82 -26.92 -4.18
C LEU A 244 -9.32 -27.07 -3.92
N LYS A 245 -9.67 -27.82 -2.87
CA LYS A 245 -11.03 -27.81 -2.33
C LYS A 245 -11.23 -26.45 -1.67
N PRO A 246 -12.42 -25.83 -1.79
CA PRO A 246 -12.74 -24.60 -1.08
C PRO A 246 -12.38 -24.74 0.40
N THR A 247 -11.77 -23.70 0.95
CA THR A 247 -11.43 -23.61 2.36
C THR A 247 -12.71 -23.81 3.16
N ASN A 248 -12.72 -24.83 4.03
CA ASN A 248 -13.81 -24.96 4.98
C ASN A 248 -13.61 -23.85 6.02
N PRO A 249 -14.57 -22.94 6.21
CA PRO A 249 -14.44 -21.91 7.24
C PRO A 249 -14.13 -22.61 8.57
N PRO A 250 -13.12 -22.13 9.34
CA PRO A 250 -12.73 -22.78 10.57
C PRO A 250 -13.94 -22.91 11.50
N LYS A 251 -14.11 -24.09 12.13
CA LYS A 251 -15.06 -24.23 13.23
C LYS A 251 -14.51 -23.40 14.39
N VAL A 252 -15.16 -22.27 14.66
CA VAL A 252 -14.85 -21.40 15.80
C VAL A 252 -15.16 -22.13 17.10
N THR A 253 -14.20 -22.91 17.56
CA THR A 253 -14.00 -23.18 18.98
C THR A 253 -12.57 -22.82 19.30
N GLU A 254 -12.26 -21.52 19.20
CA GLU A 254 -11.02 -21.01 19.73
C GLU A 254 -11.06 -21.15 21.26
N ALA A 255 -10.04 -21.79 21.82
CA ALA A 255 -9.77 -21.68 23.24
C ALA A 255 -9.63 -20.19 23.59
N PRO A 256 -9.97 -19.75 24.83
CA PRO A 256 -9.85 -18.34 25.19
C PRO A 256 -8.40 -17.86 24.99
N CYS A 257 -8.22 -17.08 23.93
CA CYS A 257 -6.99 -16.36 23.65
C CYS A 257 -6.82 -15.27 24.71
N LYS A 258 -5.70 -15.28 25.43
CA LYS A 258 -5.41 -14.21 26.37
C LYS A 258 -4.89 -13.01 25.59
N PRO A 259 -5.42 -11.80 25.81
CA PRO A 259 -4.90 -10.62 25.16
C PRO A 259 -3.38 -10.46 25.39
N SER A 260 -2.65 -10.20 24.32
CA SER A 260 -1.21 -9.96 24.39
C SER A 260 -0.95 -8.51 24.83
N PRO A 261 -0.06 -8.27 25.81
CA PRO A 261 0.31 -6.92 26.22
C PRO A 261 0.83 -6.05 25.07
N LEU A 262 1.42 -6.67 24.04
CA LEU A 262 1.86 -5.97 22.84
C LEU A 262 0.66 -5.46 22.03
N CYS A 263 -0.37 -6.29 21.87
CA CYS A 263 -1.58 -5.93 21.14
C CYS A 263 -2.39 -4.83 21.84
N GLU A 264 -2.36 -4.78 23.17
CA GLU A 264 -2.97 -3.68 23.95
C GLU A 264 -2.38 -2.31 23.59
N LEU A 265 -1.16 -2.22 23.03
CA LEU A 265 -0.61 -0.95 22.55
C LEU A 265 -1.49 -0.33 21.47
N ILE A 266 -2.09 -1.15 20.59
CA ILE A 266 -2.94 -0.71 19.48
C ILE A 266 -4.16 0.07 20.00
N LEU A 267 -4.78 -0.39 21.10
CA LEU A 267 -5.90 0.30 21.76
C LEU A 267 -5.45 1.35 22.79
N GLY A 268 -4.18 1.29 23.19
CA GLY A 268 -3.61 2.10 24.25
C GLY A 268 -3.23 3.52 23.84
N THR A 269 -2.61 4.22 24.79
CA THR A 269 -2.19 5.61 24.63
C THR A 269 -1.11 5.82 23.55
N THR A 270 -0.33 4.78 23.24
CA THR A 270 0.69 4.80 22.16
C THR A 270 0.07 5.20 20.83
N PHE A 271 -1.11 4.68 20.50
CA PHE A 271 -1.79 4.93 19.23
C PHE A 271 -3.01 5.86 19.35
N GLN A 272 -3.19 6.56 20.47
CA GLN A 272 -4.36 7.41 20.71
C GLN A 272 -4.57 8.50 19.65
N GLN A 273 -3.49 9.06 19.10
CA GLN A 273 -3.59 10.05 18.02
C GLN A 273 -4.12 9.41 16.72
N CYS A 274 -3.81 8.13 16.51
CA CYS A 274 -4.25 7.34 15.36
C CYS A 274 -5.73 7.03 15.38
N HIS A 275 -6.30 6.76 16.56
CA HIS A 275 -7.72 6.39 16.71
C HIS A 275 -8.69 7.45 16.18
N LYS A 276 -8.22 8.69 16.03
CA LYS A 276 -8.99 9.79 15.44
C LYS A 276 -9.11 9.69 13.92
N ALA A 277 -8.14 9.06 13.27
CA ALA A 277 -8.07 8.91 11.82
C ALA A 277 -8.47 7.51 11.37
N LEU A 278 -8.22 6.48 12.19
CA LEU A 278 -8.30 5.08 11.78
C LEU A 278 -8.85 4.17 12.89
N PRO A 279 -9.87 3.34 12.61
CA PRO A 279 -10.35 2.34 13.57
C PRO A 279 -9.27 1.28 13.91
N PRO A 280 -9.00 1.00 15.20
CA PRO A 280 -7.96 0.04 15.60
C PRO A 280 -8.42 -1.43 15.65
N GLU A 281 -9.73 -1.70 15.56
CA GLU A 281 -10.34 -2.97 15.93
C GLU A 281 -9.76 -4.18 15.19
N HIS A 282 -9.69 -4.12 13.85
CA HIS A 282 -9.19 -5.25 13.04
C HIS A 282 -7.70 -5.54 13.29
N PHE A 283 -6.89 -4.50 13.50
CA PHE A 283 -5.47 -4.68 13.82
C PHE A 283 -5.28 -5.29 15.22
N TYR A 284 -6.10 -4.89 16.19
CA TYR A 284 -6.09 -5.48 17.53
C TYR A 284 -6.53 -6.95 17.53
N GLN A 285 -7.59 -7.28 16.78
CA GLN A 285 -8.07 -8.65 16.63
C GLN A 285 -7.02 -9.55 15.95
N ALA A 286 -6.45 -9.07 14.83
CA ALA A 286 -5.37 -9.75 14.11
C ALA A 286 -4.15 -10.00 15.00
N CYS A 287 -3.73 -8.99 15.77
CA CYS A 287 -2.60 -9.09 16.68
C CYS A 287 -2.81 -10.19 17.74
N ASN A 288 -3.99 -10.25 18.35
CA ASN A 288 -4.28 -11.29 19.34
C ASN A 288 -4.36 -12.68 18.70
N PHE A 289 -4.95 -12.78 17.50
CA PHE A 289 -4.98 -14.01 16.73
C PHE A 289 -3.56 -14.55 16.52
N ASP A 290 -2.64 -13.69 16.06
CA ASP A 290 -1.23 -13.97 15.81
C ASP A 290 -0.50 -14.44 17.08
N SER A 291 -0.68 -13.72 18.18
CA SER A 291 -0.11 -14.06 19.48
C SER A 291 -0.52 -15.47 19.95
N CYS A 292 -1.78 -15.83 19.70
CA CYS A 292 -2.34 -17.09 20.17
C CYS A 292 -2.02 -18.29 19.26
N HIS A 293 -1.93 -18.09 17.96
CA HIS A 293 -1.71 -19.18 17.00
C HIS A 293 -0.24 -19.43 16.70
N VAL A 294 0.62 -18.41 16.81
CA VAL A 294 2.06 -18.54 16.55
C VAL A 294 2.88 -17.87 17.67
N PRO A 295 2.77 -18.35 18.93
CA PRO A 295 3.41 -17.70 20.07
C PRO A 295 4.94 -17.69 19.94
N ASN A 296 5.57 -16.60 20.37
CA ASN A 296 7.02 -16.35 20.31
C ASN A 296 7.61 -16.22 18.89
N SER A 297 6.78 -16.00 17.88
CA SER A 297 7.24 -15.71 16.50
C SER A 297 7.46 -14.23 16.22
N ASN A 298 7.01 -13.36 17.13
CA ASN A 298 6.91 -11.91 16.94
C ASN A 298 6.01 -11.50 15.74
N ILE A 299 5.19 -12.41 15.20
CA ILE A 299 4.30 -12.09 14.07
C ILE A 299 3.22 -11.06 14.44
N GLU A 300 2.82 -11.02 15.71
CA GLU A 300 1.96 -9.97 16.28
C GLU A 300 2.52 -8.54 16.03
N CYS A 301 3.84 -8.39 15.84
CA CYS A 301 4.46 -7.11 15.47
C CYS A 301 4.02 -6.60 14.07
N SER A 302 3.63 -7.48 13.14
CA SER A 302 3.11 -7.07 11.83
C SER A 302 1.82 -6.27 11.97
N SER A 303 0.95 -6.63 12.93
CA SER A 303 -0.29 -5.87 13.19
C SER A 303 0.00 -4.46 13.71
N LEU A 304 0.98 -4.29 14.60
CA LEU A 304 1.41 -2.97 15.07
C LEU A 304 2.08 -2.16 13.95
N GLN A 305 2.93 -2.80 13.16
CA GLN A 305 3.65 -2.19 12.04
C GLN A 305 2.68 -1.70 10.97
N GLN A 306 1.71 -2.52 10.57
CA GLN A 306 0.70 -2.16 9.58
C GLN A 306 -0.19 -1.02 10.07
N TYR A 307 -0.61 -1.05 11.34
CA TYR A 307 -1.40 0.04 11.92
C TYR A 307 -0.60 1.35 12.01
N ALA A 308 0.68 1.29 12.39
CA ALA A 308 1.57 2.45 12.41
C ALA A 308 1.81 3.03 11.01
N GLN A 309 1.98 2.17 10.00
CA GLN A 309 2.15 2.58 8.60
C GLN A 309 0.92 3.32 8.10
N LEU A 310 -0.28 2.74 8.27
CA LEU A 310 -1.52 3.39 7.85
C LEU A 310 -1.76 4.72 8.58
N CYS A 311 -1.35 4.80 9.85
CA CYS A 311 -1.37 6.03 10.62
C CYS A 311 -0.48 7.12 10.03
N ALA A 312 0.75 6.75 9.67
CA ALA A 312 1.72 7.66 9.07
C ALA A 312 1.24 8.13 7.69
N ASP A 313 0.61 7.25 6.91
CA ASP A 313 -0.03 7.58 5.63
C ASP A 313 -1.21 8.56 5.79
N SER A 314 -1.84 8.57 6.98
CA SER A 314 -2.85 9.55 7.39
C SER A 314 -2.26 10.82 8.02
N GLY A 315 -0.93 10.99 7.97
CA GLY A 315 -0.21 12.16 8.47
C GLY A 315 0.12 12.13 9.97
N VAL A 316 -0.12 11.01 10.65
CA VAL A 316 0.15 10.84 12.10
C VAL A 316 1.20 9.74 12.28
N CYS A 317 2.47 10.12 12.34
CA CYS A 317 3.54 9.15 12.59
C CYS A 317 3.79 8.93 14.09
N ILE A 318 3.97 7.67 14.50
CA ILE A 318 4.06 7.26 15.90
C ILE A 318 5.37 6.51 16.15
N GLN A 319 6.14 6.95 17.16
CA GLN A 319 7.34 6.25 17.67
C GLN A 319 6.92 5.08 18.57
N TRP A 320 6.45 4.00 17.97
CA TRP A 320 5.78 2.91 18.70
C TRP A 320 6.74 1.82 19.21
N ARG A 321 7.86 1.56 18.51
CA ARG A 321 8.79 0.47 18.90
C ARG A 321 9.50 0.69 20.23
N ASP A 322 9.62 1.92 20.69
CA ASP A 322 10.09 2.24 22.04
C ASP A 322 9.21 1.64 23.16
N LYS A 323 7.96 1.29 22.83
CA LYS A 323 6.99 0.64 23.72
C LYS A 323 6.82 -0.86 23.45
N ALA A 324 7.50 -1.39 22.44
CA ALA A 324 7.38 -2.75 21.93
C ALA A 324 8.77 -3.38 21.74
N SER A 325 9.49 -3.63 22.84
CA SER A 325 10.87 -4.14 22.82
C SER A 325 11.03 -5.51 22.13
N GLU A 326 9.95 -6.27 22.06
CA GLU A 326 9.80 -7.57 21.44
C GLU A 326 9.73 -7.49 19.91
N CYS A 327 9.55 -6.28 19.37
CA CYS A 327 9.47 -6.00 17.94
C CYS A 327 10.68 -5.21 17.43
N PRO A 328 11.94 -5.67 17.57
CA PRO A 328 13.08 -4.88 17.11
C PRO A 328 13.21 -4.88 15.58
N ILE A 329 13.62 -3.74 15.02
CA ILE A 329 14.18 -3.67 13.66
C ILE A 329 15.70 -3.61 13.77
N THR A 330 16.38 -4.49 13.03
CA THR A 330 17.85 -4.46 12.94
C THR A 330 18.29 -3.61 11.75
N CYS A 331 18.97 -2.51 12.01
CA CYS A 331 19.58 -1.67 10.96
C CYS A 331 21.03 -2.06 10.69
N PRO A 332 21.54 -1.86 9.45
CA PRO A 332 22.97 -1.90 9.18
C PRO A 332 23.75 -0.98 10.13
N SER A 333 24.98 -1.33 10.47
CA SER A 333 25.79 -0.61 11.48
C SER A 333 26.03 0.88 11.19
N HIS A 334 25.89 1.30 9.94
CA HIS A 334 26.06 2.69 9.49
C HIS A 334 24.74 3.48 9.45
N LYS A 335 23.62 2.90 9.91
CA LYS A 335 22.29 3.50 9.96
C LYS A 335 21.66 3.37 11.34
N VAL A 336 20.66 4.22 11.59
CA VAL A 336 19.85 4.24 12.80
C VAL A 336 18.40 3.98 12.47
N TYR A 337 17.73 3.22 13.33
CA TYR A 337 16.29 3.01 13.23
C TYR A 337 15.53 4.30 13.57
N ASN A 338 14.42 4.55 12.87
CA ASN A 338 13.45 5.59 13.18
C ASN A 338 12.06 5.16 12.67
N ALA A 339 11.02 5.29 13.49
CA ALA A 339 9.64 5.04 13.06
C ALA A 339 9.10 6.13 12.12
N CYS A 340 9.67 7.34 12.20
CA CYS A 340 9.20 8.54 11.52
C CYS A 340 10.32 9.21 10.73
N GLY A 341 10.87 8.51 9.74
CA GLY A 341 11.80 9.12 8.79
C GLY A 341 11.10 9.56 7.51
N ALA A 342 11.75 10.43 6.73
CA ALA A 342 11.21 10.87 5.44
C ALA A 342 11.02 9.70 4.47
N ALA A 343 9.86 9.60 3.82
CA ALA A 343 9.58 8.57 2.81
C ALA A 343 10.63 8.56 1.70
N VAL A 344 10.98 9.74 1.21
CA VAL A 344 12.06 9.95 0.24
C VAL A 344 13.10 10.87 0.88
N PRO A 345 14.26 10.36 1.33
CA PRO A 345 15.28 11.19 1.96
C PRO A 345 16.11 11.96 0.92
N GLN A 346 16.46 13.21 1.24
CA GLN A 346 17.34 14.02 0.39
C GLN A 346 18.73 13.38 0.30
N THR A 347 19.29 13.33 -0.91
CA THR A 347 20.61 12.73 -1.15
C THR A 347 21.65 13.76 -1.56
N CYS A 348 22.91 13.34 -1.75
CA CYS A 348 23.92 14.19 -2.37
C CYS A 348 23.72 14.40 -3.88
N GLN A 349 22.91 13.57 -4.52
CA GLN A 349 22.64 13.64 -5.95
C GLN A 349 21.34 14.36 -6.28
N SER A 350 20.53 14.72 -5.27
CA SER A 350 19.27 15.41 -5.46
C SER A 350 19.46 16.75 -6.17
N THR A 351 18.66 17.01 -7.21
CA THR A 351 18.69 18.29 -7.94
C THR A 351 17.96 19.38 -7.16
N PRO A 352 18.18 20.68 -7.46
CA PRO A 352 17.43 21.76 -6.85
C PRO A 352 15.90 21.62 -7.01
N GLU A 353 15.45 21.14 -8.17
CA GLU A 353 14.03 20.91 -8.47
C GLU A 353 13.46 19.79 -7.59
N GLU A 354 14.16 18.65 -7.49
CA GLU A 354 13.77 17.55 -6.60
C GLU A 354 13.73 18.02 -5.14
N ILE A 355 14.71 18.83 -4.71
CA ILE A 355 14.73 19.38 -3.34
C ILE A 355 13.51 20.26 -3.09
N GLU A 356 13.05 21.02 -4.08
CA GLU A 356 11.85 21.84 -3.96
C GLU A 356 10.60 20.96 -3.82
N GLU A 357 10.44 19.95 -4.69
CA GLU A 357 9.33 18.99 -4.63
C GLU A 357 9.28 18.25 -3.28
N MET A 358 10.44 17.90 -2.73
CA MET A 358 10.55 17.22 -1.45
C MET A 358 10.15 18.07 -0.25
N LYS A 359 10.08 19.41 -0.35
CA LYS A 359 9.61 20.26 0.75
C LYS A 359 8.12 20.07 1.03
N ASP A 360 7.36 19.72 -0.01
CA ASP A 360 5.92 19.48 0.09
C ASP A 360 5.60 18.02 0.47
N ASP A 361 6.56 17.10 0.33
CA ASP A 361 6.41 15.71 0.75
C ASP A 361 6.54 15.57 2.27
N LYS A 362 5.39 15.45 2.93
CA LYS A 362 5.28 15.25 4.38
C LYS A 362 5.14 13.78 4.77
N ARG A 363 5.23 12.85 3.81
CA ARG A 363 5.08 11.41 4.10
C ARG A 363 6.23 10.94 4.98
N MET A 364 5.87 10.21 6.03
CA MET A 364 6.80 9.61 6.96
C MET A 364 6.65 8.09 6.91
N VAL A 365 7.76 7.39 7.02
CA VAL A 365 7.81 5.93 7.01
C VAL A 365 8.78 5.41 8.05
N GLU A 366 8.51 4.20 8.50
CA GLU A 366 9.40 3.46 9.39
C GLU A 366 10.57 2.86 8.61
N GLY A 367 11.78 2.94 9.16
CA GLY A 367 12.95 2.33 8.51
C GLY A 367 14.30 2.65 9.16
N CYS A 368 15.34 2.38 8.37
CA CYS A 368 16.73 2.64 8.74
C CYS A 368 17.26 3.84 7.95
N PHE A 369 17.70 4.87 8.66
CA PHE A 369 18.10 6.15 8.10
C PHE A 369 19.53 6.49 8.46
N CYS A 370 20.12 7.43 7.73
CA CYS A 370 21.45 7.93 8.04
C CYS A 370 21.46 8.65 9.41
N PRO A 371 22.52 8.47 10.23
CA PRO A 371 22.65 9.15 11.51
C PRO A 371 22.62 10.68 11.37
N PHE A 372 22.29 11.36 12.47
CA PHE A 372 22.30 12.82 12.53
C PHE A 372 23.62 13.41 12.03
N GLY A 373 23.55 14.46 11.21
CA GLY A 373 24.72 15.09 10.58
C GLY A 373 25.24 14.36 9.33
N THR A 374 24.58 13.29 8.89
CA THR A 374 24.88 12.58 7.64
C THR A 374 23.63 12.45 6.78
N LYS A 375 23.81 12.16 5.48
CA LYS A 375 22.71 11.89 4.55
C LYS A 375 23.10 10.82 3.53
N PRO A 376 22.12 10.21 2.83
CA PRO A 376 22.42 9.25 1.78
C PRO A 376 23.26 9.89 0.66
N PHE A 377 24.25 9.15 0.16
CA PHE A 377 25.02 9.60 -0.99
C PHE A 377 24.15 9.65 -2.25
N SER A 378 23.44 8.57 -2.54
CA SER A 378 22.47 8.48 -3.64
C SER A 378 21.30 7.56 -3.26
N PRO A 379 20.19 7.59 -4.01
CA PRO A 379 19.10 6.63 -3.80
C PRO A 379 19.49 5.18 -4.09
N ALA A 380 20.51 4.95 -4.94
CA ALA A 380 20.90 3.62 -5.41
C ALA A 380 22.00 2.95 -4.56
N VAL A 381 22.77 3.74 -3.80
CA VAL A 381 23.95 3.27 -3.06
C VAL A 381 23.71 3.46 -1.58
N ASP A 382 23.77 2.36 -0.83
CA ASP A 382 23.51 2.32 0.61
C ASP A 382 24.72 2.83 1.42
N VAL A 383 24.99 4.13 1.34
CA VAL A 383 26.11 4.80 2.02
C VAL A 383 25.65 6.15 2.60
N CYS A 384 25.97 6.38 3.86
CA CYS A 384 25.76 7.65 4.55
C CYS A 384 27.04 8.50 4.53
N VAL A 385 26.94 9.76 4.14
CA VAL A 385 28.06 10.71 4.05
C VAL A 385 27.77 11.98 4.83
N SER A 386 28.79 12.56 5.46
CA SER A 386 28.71 13.85 6.16
C SER A 386 28.79 15.04 5.20
N THR A 387 29.47 14.87 4.07
CA THR A 387 29.65 15.91 3.04
C THR A 387 29.51 15.30 1.65
N CYS A 388 28.82 16.00 0.75
CA CYS A 388 28.79 15.61 -0.65
C CYS A 388 30.11 15.98 -1.30
N GLY A 389 30.82 15.00 -1.88
CA GLY A 389 31.97 15.28 -2.73
C GLY A 389 31.56 16.16 -3.91
N LEU A 390 32.42 17.11 -4.29
CA LEU A 390 32.22 17.92 -5.48
C LEU A 390 32.12 17.01 -6.71
N LYS A 391 31.12 17.24 -7.58
CA LYS A 391 31.04 16.63 -8.91
C LYS A 391 32.18 17.19 -9.79
N ASN A 392 33.44 16.76 -9.56
CA ASN A 392 34.49 16.96 -10.55
C ASN A 392 34.35 15.88 -11.63
N PHE A 393 33.51 16.16 -12.63
CA PHE A 393 33.66 15.53 -13.93
C PHE A 393 34.81 16.21 -14.66
N ASP A 394 36.03 15.82 -14.30
CA ASP A 394 37.21 15.95 -15.15
C ASP A 394 38.02 14.66 -14.96
N CYS A 395 37.46 13.56 -15.47
CA CYS A 395 38.28 12.40 -15.82
C CYS A 395 38.86 12.72 -17.20
N VAL A 396 40.13 13.14 -17.21
CA VAL A 396 40.98 13.36 -18.39
C VAL A 396 41.14 12.08 -19.19
#